data_AF-A0A061RVY3-F1
#
_entry.id   AF-A0A061RVY3-F1
#
_cell.length_a   1.000
_cell.length_b   1.000
_cell.length_c   1.000
_cell.angle_alpha   90.00
_cell.angle_beta   90.00
_cell.angle_gamma   90.00
#
_symmetry.space_group_name_H-M   'P 1'
#
loop_
_entity.id
_entity.type
_entity.pdbx_description
1 polymer ?
#
loop_
_entity_poly.entity_id
_entity_poly.type
_entity_poly.pdbx_seq_one_letter_code
_entity_poly.pdbx_strand_id
1 'polypeptide(L)'
;MDTFTLPSNSTSYYSTLPNVEEFRASNCLLSTIKEDVLESASLNALKWPMNAVPITVCTRKLKHLDSELSGVKAACNSLLTRMCCLIPPKQRLQEHLIFGDAQPAVVVNTSPLIVAAYAAPFDCITMLQFRQTSLFRELDLSVGTRLLTVNTYKRTNGSLDEDLEPGPEAEVDLTRRDVRGTFGGTSGHGNPLYETKDALELASNEGLRYSGVYPIIADFITEDSEALIAKKQLFQNCEWRRVLRLGLETMQRFPGMARDGRPSASDQPAQRKRIPGSGTRQTS
;
A
#
# COMPACT_ATOMS: atom_id res chain seq x y z
N MET A 1 34.70 32.09 41.09
CA MET A 1 34.82 32.32 39.64
C MET A 1 34.68 30.97 39.00
N ASP A 2 33.42 30.59 38.74
CA ASP A 2 33.06 29.23 38.36
C ASP A 2 33.18 29.07 36.84
N THR A 3 34.02 28.14 36.42
CA THR A 3 34.25 27.80 35.01
C THR A 3 33.27 26.70 34.62
N PHE A 4 32.31 27.09 33.78
CA PHE A 4 31.28 26.23 33.22
C PHE A 4 31.79 25.63 31.90
N THR A 5 32.22 24.37 31.91
CA THR A 5 32.59 23.62 30.70
C THR A 5 31.38 22.87 30.16
N LEU A 6 30.96 23.22 28.94
CA LEU A 6 29.96 22.47 28.17
C LEU A 6 30.63 21.29 27.42
N PRO A 7 29.96 20.14 27.26
CA PRO A 7 30.47 19.06 26.44
C PRO A 7 30.17 19.31 24.95
N SER A 8 31.23 19.30 24.14
CA SER A 8 31.16 19.25 22.68
C SER A 8 30.90 17.81 22.22
N ASN A 9 29.66 17.49 21.86
CA ASN A 9 29.33 16.30 21.07
C ASN A 9 28.62 16.72 19.78
N SER A 10 29.42 17.00 18.75
CA SER A 10 28.96 17.12 17.37
C SER A 10 29.01 15.74 16.71
N THR A 11 27.99 14.91 16.94
CA THR A 11 27.79 13.70 16.13
C THR A 11 27.05 14.10 14.86
N SER A 12 27.84 14.30 13.80
CA SER A 12 27.37 14.53 12.44
C SER A 12 26.59 13.30 11.96
N TYR A 13 25.26 13.44 11.83
CA TYR A 13 24.40 12.46 11.16
C TYR A 13 24.46 12.70 9.64
N TYR A 14 25.44 12.12 8.96
CA TYR A 14 25.42 12.00 7.49
C TYR A 14 24.98 10.61 7.06
N SER A 15 23.95 10.59 6.21
CA SER A 15 23.65 9.62 5.15
C SER A 15 24.03 8.15 5.39
N THR A 16 23.18 7.42 6.10
CA THR A 16 23.10 5.96 5.90
C THR A 16 22.30 5.70 4.64
N LEU A 17 22.99 5.60 3.49
CA LEU A 17 22.59 4.59 2.51
C LEU A 17 22.53 3.23 3.25
N PRO A 18 21.61 2.33 2.89
CA PRO A 18 21.52 1.03 3.54
C PRO A 18 22.92 0.39 3.57
N ASN A 19 23.29 -0.16 4.72
CA ASN A 19 24.59 -0.77 4.93
C ASN A 19 24.82 -1.81 3.82
N VAL A 20 26.03 -1.86 3.24
CA VAL A 20 26.38 -2.81 2.16
C VAL A 20 26.06 -4.25 2.57
N GLU A 21 26.05 -4.56 3.87
CA GLU A 21 25.62 -5.86 4.40
C GLU A 21 24.11 -6.13 4.27
N GLU A 22 23.26 -5.12 4.42
CA GLU A 22 21.79 -5.25 4.23
C GLU A 22 21.44 -5.42 2.75
N PHE A 23 22.22 -4.77 1.86
CA PHE A 23 22.13 -4.98 0.42
C PHE A 23 22.66 -6.36 0.00
N ARG A 24 23.72 -6.87 0.65
CA ARG A 24 24.21 -8.24 0.44
C ARG A 24 23.23 -9.28 0.96
N ALA A 25 22.57 -9.05 2.10
CA ALA A 25 21.51 -9.91 2.60
C ALA A 25 20.33 -9.96 1.60
N SER A 26 19.95 -8.82 1.04
CA SER A 26 18.91 -8.73 -0.01
C SER A 26 19.30 -9.47 -1.28
N ASN A 27 20.54 -9.34 -1.75
CA ASN A 27 21.03 -10.06 -2.93
C ASN A 27 21.17 -11.57 -2.67
N CYS A 28 21.57 -11.98 -1.47
CA CYS A 28 21.60 -13.38 -1.06
C CYS A 28 20.17 -13.97 -1.04
N LEU A 29 19.21 -13.21 -0.52
CA LEU A 29 17.79 -13.60 -0.52
C LEU A 29 17.26 -13.76 -1.95
N LEU A 30 17.61 -12.84 -2.86
CA LEU A 30 17.24 -12.93 -4.27
C LEU A 30 17.88 -14.14 -4.97
N SER A 31 19.10 -14.54 -4.61
CA SER A 31 19.70 -15.78 -5.15
C SER A 31 19.00 -17.04 -4.65
N THR A 32 18.64 -17.11 -3.37
CA THR A 32 17.89 -18.26 -2.82
C THR A 32 16.50 -18.39 -3.47
N ILE A 33 15.85 -17.26 -3.77
CA ILE A 33 14.54 -17.26 -4.43
C ILE A 33 14.61 -17.79 -5.88
N LYS A 34 15.75 -17.64 -6.57
CA LYS A 34 15.90 -18.09 -7.98
C LYS A 34 15.89 -19.60 -8.14
N GLU A 35 16.36 -20.37 -7.16
CA GLU A 35 16.40 -21.84 -7.26
C GLU A 35 15.01 -22.48 -7.12
N ASP A 36 14.07 -21.81 -6.46
CA ASP A 36 12.69 -22.28 -6.29
C ASP A 36 11.79 -22.05 -7.51
N VAL A 37 12.21 -21.26 -8.52
CA VAL A 37 11.30 -20.83 -9.62
C VAL A 37 11.07 -21.89 -10.71
N LEU A 38 11.75 -23.04 -10.63
CA LEU A 38 11.45 -24.16 -11.52
C LEU A 38 10.11 -24.86 -11.19
N GLU A 39 9.51 -24.60 -10.01
CA GLU A 39 8.17 -25.10 -9.64
C GLU A 39 7.01 -24.15 -10.02
N SER A 40 7.28 -22.89 -10.41
CA SER A 40 6.22 -21.86 -10.56
C SER A 40 5.50 -21.84 -11.92
N ALA A 41 5.86 -22.70 -12.88
CA ALA A 41 5.25 -22.71 -14.22
C ALA A 41 3.78 -23.20 -14.24
N SER A 42 3.22 -23.61 -13.10
CA SER A 42 1.83 -24.07 -12.96
C SER A 42 0.88 -23.07 -12.27
N LEU A 43 1.27 -21.80 -12.12
CA LEU A 43 0.47 -20.79 -11.39
C LEU A 43 -0.77 -20.25 -12.14
N ASN A 44 -0.92 -20.54 -13.44
CA ASN A 44 -1.98 -20.01 -14.30
C ASN A 44 -3.43 -20.44 -13.94
N ALA A 45 -3.64 -21.14 -12.82
CA ALA A 45 -4.96 -21.61 -12.38
C ALA A 45 -5.34 -21.18 -10.95
N LEU A 46 -4.53 -20.36 -10.26
CA LEU A 46 -4.91 -19.85 -8.94
C LEU A 46 -5.94 -18.73 -9.09
N LYS A 47 -7.21 -19.12 -9.15
CA LYS A 47 -8.34 -18.20 -8.97
C LYS A 47 -8.40 -17.80 -7.50
N TRP A 48 -7.90 -16.61 -7.17
CA TRP A 48 -7.91 -16.08 -5.82
C TRP A 48 -9.35 -15.99 -5.31
N PRO A 49 -9.69 -16.62 -4.19
CA PRO A 49 -11.01 -16.45 -3.61
C PRO A 49 -11.08 -15.02 -3.07
N MET A 50 -11.68 -14.12 -3.84
CA MET A 50 -12.10 -12.81 -3.34
C MET A 50 -12.97 -13.07 -2.13
N ASN A 51 -12.47 -12.76 -0.94
CA ASN A 51 -13.32 -12.79 0.22
C ASN A 51 -13.05 -11.55 1.04
N ALA A 52 -14.12 -10.76 1.18
CA ALA A 52 -14.32 -9.88 2.29
C ALA A 52 -13.78 -10.51 3.57
N VAL A 53 -13.07 -9.73 4.35
CA VAL A 53 -12.65 -10.15 5.69
C VAL A 53 -13.48 -9.32 6.63
N PRO A 54 -14.42 -9.92 7.40
CA PRO A 54 -15.20 -9.16 8.37
C PRO A 54 -14.30 -8.80 9.55
N ILE A 55 -13.42 -7.82 9.37
CA ILE A 55 -12.51 -7.32 10.39
C ILE A 55 -13.04 -6.04 11.02
N THR A 56 -12.98 -5.99 12.35
CA THR A 56 -13.38 -4.80 13.10
C THR A 56 -12.21 -3.81 13.18
N VAL A 57 -12.49 -2.54 12.90
CA VAL A 57 -11.48 -1.47 13.02
C VAL A 57 -11.20 -1.16 14.50
N CYS A 58 -9.95 -1.33 14.91
CA CYS A 58 -9.44 -0.88 16.20
C CYS A 58 -9.17 0.63 16.17
N THR A 59 -9.94 1.38 16.96
CA THR A 59 -9.81 2.85 17.05
C THR A 59 -8.44 3.29 17.59
N ARG A 60 -7.83 2.52 18.49
CA ARG A 60 -6.49 2.81 19.04
C ARG A 60 -5.43 2.72 17.95
N LYS A 61 -5.36 1.60 17.23
CA LYS A 61 -4.40 1.41 16.13
C LYS A 61 -4.63 2.44 15.01
N LEU A 62 -5.89 2.68 14.65
CA LEU A 62 -6.23 3.68 13.64
C LEU A 62 -5.74 5.09 14.03
N LYS A 63 -5.88 5.49 15.31
CA LYS A 63 -5.38 6.78 15.79
C LYS A 63 -3.86 6.92 15.67
N HIS A 64 -3.12 5.84 15.90
CA HIS A 64 -1.66 5.85 15.73
C HIS A 64 -1.26 5.92 14.26
N LEU A 65 -1.97 5.18 13.41
CA LEU A 65 -1.67 5.11 11.99
C LEU A 65 -2.08 6.39 11.26
N ASP A 66 -3.27 6.89 11.54
CA ASP A 66 -3.90 8.00 10.86
C ASP A 66 -4.69 8.88 11.83
N SER A 67 -3.99 9.84 12.41
CA SER A 67 -4.59 10.80 13.34
C SER A 67 -5.67 11.67 12.68
N GLU A 68 -5.73 11.78 11.34
CA GLU A 68 -6.76 12.58 10.66
C GLU A 68 -8.13 11.90 10.71
N LEU A 69 -8.14 10.58 10.83
CA LEU A 69 -9.35 9.77 11.02
C LEU A 69 -9.79 9.68 12.49
N SER A 70 -9.11 10.38 13.41
CA SER A 70 -9.45 10.39 14.84
C SER A 70 -9.34 11.79 15.49
N GLY A 71 -9.93 11.95 16.68
CA GLY A 71 -9.84 13.20 17.46
C GLY A 71 -10.72 14.34 16.94
N VAL A 72 -10.38 15.58 17.34
CA VAL A 72 -11.21 16.78 17.08
C VAL A 72 -11.31 17.09 15.59
N LYS A 73 -10.23 16.90 14.82
CA LYS A 73 -10.27 17.08 13.36
C LYS A 73 -11.24 16.12 12.69
N ALA A 74 -11.24 14.86 13.10
CA ALA A 74 -12.20 13.88 12.60
C ALA A 74 -13.63 14.23 12.99
N ALA A 75 -13.86 14.78 14.19
CA ALA A 75 -15.18 15.26 14.61
C ALA A 75 -15.66 16.44 13.75
N CYS A 76 -14.80 17.42 13.49
CA CYS A 76 -15.11 18.55 12.60
C CYS A 76 -15.37 18.08 11.16
N ASN A 77 -14.51 17.21 10.61
CA ASN A 77 -14.71 16.63 9.29
C ASN A 77 -16.02 15.85 9.25
N SER A 78 -16.33 15.00 10.24
CA SER A 78 -17.58 14.25 10.28
C SER A 78 -18.82 15.16 10.28
N LEU A 79 -18.77 16.32 10.94
CA LEU A 79 -19.86 17.28 10.93
C LEU A 79 -20.03 17.90 9.53
N LEU A 80 -18.94 18.36 8.92
CA LEU A 80 -18.94 18.93 7.57
C LEU A 80 -19.40 17.89 6.53
N THR A 81 -18.86 16.68 6.58
CA THR A 81 -19.20 15.56 5.72
C THR A 81 -20.70 15.23 5.81
N ARG A 82 -21.28 15.24 7.03
CA ARG A 82 -22.72 15.02 7.23
C ARG A 82 -23.57 16.16 6.66
N MET A 83 -23.12 17.41 6.76
CA MET A 83 -23.80 18.54 6.14
C MET A 83 -23.75 18.48 4.60
N CYS A 84 -22.71 17.87 4.03
CA CYS A 84 -22.53 17.75 2.58
C CYS A 84 -23.03 16.43 1.96
N CYS A 85 -23.77 15.60 2.72
CA CYS A 85 -24.22 14.26 2.28
C CYS A 85 -23.07 13.33 1.82
N LEU A 86 -21.86 13.54 2.33
CA LEU A 86 -20.70 12.71 2.05
C LEU A 86 -20.65 11.54 3.06
N ILE A 87 -19.97 10.45 2.68
CA ILE A 87 -19.76 9.30 3.56
C ILE A 87 -18.65 9.65 4.57
N PRO A 88 -18.87 9.48 5.90
CA PRO A 88 -17.85 9.68 6.91
C PRO A 88 -16.58 8.86 6.61
N PRO A 89 -15.37 9.42 6.77
CA PRO A 89 -14.12 8.71 6.46
C PRO A 89 -13.96 7.36 7.18
N LYS A 90 -14.45 7.24 8.42
CA LYS A 90 -14.44 5.98 9.17
C LYS A 90 -15.39 4.94 8.58
N GLN A 91 -16.57 5.36 8.13
CA GLN A 91 -17.53 4.47 7.47
C GLN A 91 -16.97 4.01 6.13
N ARG A 92 -16.36 4.92 5.37
CA ARG A 92 -15.65 4.61 4.12
C ARG A 92 -14.55 3.56 4.33
N LEU A 93 -13.78 3.68 5.40
CA LEU A 93 -12.79 2.67 5.79
C LEU A 93 -13.45 1.33 6.13
N GLN A 94 -14.59 1.32 6.83
CA GLN A 94 -15.31 0.08 7.13
C GLN A 94 -15.84 -0.58 5.84
N GLU A 95 -16.44 0.20 4.94
CA GLU A 95 -16.89 -0.26 3.62
C GLU A 95 -15.72 -0.85 2.84
N HIS A 96 -14.55 -0.21 2.87
CA HIS A 96 -13.34 -0.72 2.25
C HIS A 96 -12.94 -2.09 2.80
N LEU A 97 -13.01 -2.30 4.12
CA LEU A 97 -12.66 -3.59 4.72
C LEU A 97 -13.70 -4.68 4.45
N ILE A 98 -14.97 -4.29 4.36
CA ILE A 98 -16.08 -5.21 4.08
C ILE A 98 -16.09 -5.62 2.60
N PHE A 99 -15.86 -4.69 1.68
CA PHE A 99 -16.05 -4.92 0.24
C PHE A 99 -14.75 -5.08 -0.54
N GLY A 100 -13.62 -4.70 0.06
CA GLY A 100 -12.33 -4.77 -0.60
C GLY A 100 -11.81 -6.20 -0.74
N ASP A 101 -10.92 -6.37 -1.70
CA ASP A 101 -10.29 -7.64 -2.01
C ASP A 101 -9.06 -7.88 -1.14
N ALA A 102 -9.06 -8.98 -0.41
CA ALA A 102 -8.02 -9.31 0.54
C ALA A 102 -6.87 -10.05 -0.15
N GLN A 103 -5.67 -9.48 -0.08
CA GLN A 103 -4.50 -9.98 -0.81
C GLN A 103 -3.25 -10.02 0.07
N PRO A 104 -2.19 -10.75 -0.35
CA PRO A 104 -0.95 -10.79 0.39
C PRO A 104 -0.21 -9.45 0.35
N ALA A 105 0.39 -9.09 1.48
CA ALA A 105 1.32 -7.99 1.57
C ALA A 105 2.55 -8.41 2.40
N VAL A 106 3.70 -7.83 2.14
CA VAL A 106 4.94 -8.18 2.87
C VAL A 106 5.78 -6.95 3.15
N VAL A 107 6.43 -6.95 4.31
CA VAL A 107 7.41 -5.93 4.67
C VAL A 107 8.66 -6.13 3.81
N VAL A 108 9.09 -5.07 3.12
CA VAL A 108 10.28 -5.08 2.24
C VAL A 108 11.40 -4.18 2.76
N ASN A 109 11.09 -3.24 3.65
CA ASN A 109 12.06 -2.46 4.41
C ASN A 109 11.47 -2.09 5.78
N THR A 110 12.29 -2.00 6.82
CA THR A 110 11.87 -1.61 8.19
C THR A 110 12.29 -0.17 8.55
N SER A 111 13.20 0.44 7.81
CA SER A 111 13.67 1.81 8.05
C SER A 111 13.93 2.56 6.73
N PRO A 112 12.97 3.36 6.22
CA PRO A 112 11.59 3.49 6.72
C PRO A 112 10.80 2.19 6.54
N LEU A 113 9.70 2.03 7.29
CA LEU A 113 8.81 0.90 7.07
C LEU A 113 8.15 1.01 5.68
N ILE A 114 8.45 0.05 4.83
CA ILE A 114 7.88 -0.10 3.49
C ILE A 114 7.25 -1.48 3.38
N VAL A 115 6.00 -1.50 2.92
CA VAL A 115 5.22 -2.72 2.69
C VAL A 115 4.87 -2.80 1.21
N ALA A 116 5.15 -3.94 0.59
CA ALA A 116 4.68 -4.28 -0.74
C ALA A 116 3.30 -4.92 -0.63
N ALA A 117 2.28 -4.26 -1.17
CA ALA A 117 0.91 -4.77 -1.25
C ALA A 117 0.65 -5.28 -2.68
N TYR A 118 0.28 -6.55 -2.83
CA TYR A 118 -0.07 -7.10 -4.13
C TYR A 118 -1.43 -6.58 -4.59
N ALA A 119 -1.61 -6.45 -5.91
CA ALA A 119 -2.86 -6.09 -6.57
C ALA A 119 -3.13 -7.04 -7.76
N ALA A 120 -3.82 -8.15 -7.49
CA ALA A 120 -4.02 -9.24 -8.45
C ALA A 120 -4.57 -8.84 -9.83
N PRO A 121 -5.58 -7.94 -9.96
CA PRO A 121 -6.08 -7.54 -11.30
C PRO A 121 -5.00 -6.96 -12.21
N PHE A 122 -3.96 -6.35 -11.63
CA PHE A 122 -2.85 -5.75 -12.35
C PHE A 122 -1.58 -6.63 -12.35
N ASP A 123 -1.58 -7.75 -11.62
CA ASP A 123 -0.37 -8.53 -11.28
C ASP A 123 0.81 -7.61 -10.87
N CYS A 124 0.54 -6.62 -10.02
CA CYS A 124 1.54 -5.62 -9.66
C CYS A 124 1.66 -5.40 -8.15
N ILE A 125 2.67 -4.63 -7.75
CA ILE A 125 2.92 -4.22 -6.37
C ILE A 125 2.64 -2.74 -6.22
N THR A 126 1.90 -2.39 -5.19
CA THR A 126 1.82 -1.03 -4.67
C THR A 126 2.68 -0.91 -3.43
N MET A 127 3.65 -0.01 -3.48
CA MET A 127 4.58 0.23 -2.38
C MET A 127 3.97 1.22 -1.40
N LEU A 128 3.83 0.84 -0.14
CA LEU A 128 3.31 1.69 0.92
C LEU A 128 4.43 2.06 1.90
N GLN A 129 4.67 3.35 2.07
CA GLN A 129 5.62 3.86 3.05
C GLN A 129 4.89 4.42 4.27
N PHE A 130 5.27 3.93 5.45
CA PHE A 130 4.69 4.36 6.70
C PHE A 130 5.62 5.31 7.46
N ARG A 131 5.04 6.32 8.10
CA ARG A 131 5.76 7.13 9.09
C ARG A 131 6.01 6.29 10.32
N GLN A 132 7.23 6.33 10.87
CA GLN A 132 7.55 5.56 12.07
C GLN A 132 6.58 5.91 13.21
N THR A 133 5.88 4.91 13.73
CA THR A 133 5.01 5.02 14.90
C THR A 133 5.43 3.99 15.96
N SER A 134 4.97 4.16 17.20
CA SER A 134 5.17 3.17 18.27
C SER A 134 4.53 1.82 17.93
N LEU A 135 3.43 1.83 17.16
CA LEU A 135 2.69 0.65 16.72
C LEU A 135 3.60 -0.39 16.05
N PHE A 136 4.56 0.04 15.23
CA PHE A 136 5.41 -0.90 14.49
C PHE A 136 6.45 -1.59 15.35
N ARG A 137 6.82 -1.00 16.49
CA ARG A 137 7.67 -1.68 17.48
C ARG A 137 6.91 -2.78 18.22
N GLU A 138 5.61 -2.56 18.46
CA GLU A 138 4.74 -3.56 19.10
C GLU A 138 4.47 -4.77 18.19
N LEU A 139 4.55 -4.60 16.87
CA LEU A 139 4.28 -5.64 15.87
C LEU A 139 5.49 -6.49 15.49
N ASP A 140 6.69 -6.18 16.00
CA ASP A 140 7.96 -6.87 15.72
C ASP A 140 8.18 -7.16 14.21
N LEU A 141 8.01 -6.11 13.40
CA LEU A 141 8.06 -6.24 11.95
C LEU A 141 9.50 -6.45 11.45
N SER A 142 9.69 -7.45 10.60
CA SER A 142 10.94 -7.76 9.91
C SER A 142 10.71 -7.88 8.40
N VAL A 143 11.77 -7.78 7.59
CA VAL A 143 11.64 -8.03 6.14
C VAL A 143 11.11 -9.44 5.90
N GLY A 144 10.10 -9.57 5.06
CA GLY A 144 9.39 -10.83 4.81
C GLY A 144 8.22 -11.11 5.76
N THR A 145 7.98 -10.28 6.79
CA THR A 145 6.78 -10.39 7.62
C THR A 145 5.53 -10.35 6.74
N ARG A 146 4.70 -11.39 6.85
CA ARG A 146 3.47 -11.59 6.08
C ARG A 146 2.32 -10.79 6.69
N LEU A 147 1.74 -9.91 5.89
CA LEU A 147 0.65 -9.01 6.22
C LEU A 147 -0.52 -9.25 5.27
N LEU A 148 -1.70 -8.81 5.68
CA LEU A 148 -2.89 -8.82 4.85
C LEU A 148 -3.18 -7.39 4.38
N THR A 149 -3.26 -7.18 3.07
CA THR A 149 -3.84 -5.95 2.50
C THR A 149 -5.29 -6.18 2.11
N VAL A 150 -6.11 -5.14 2.23
CA VAL A 150 -7.45 -5.09 1.64
C VAL A 150 -7.46 -3.97 0.61
N ASN A 151 -7.73 -4.33 -0.63
CA ASN A 151 -7.60 -3.47 -1.79
C ASN A 151 -8.98 -3.06 -2.30
N THR A 152 -9.17 -1.78 -2.56
CA THR A 152 -10.26 -1.32 -3.43
C THR A 152 -9.66 -0.66 -4.66
N TYR A 153 -10.45 -0.44 -5.70
CA TYR A 153 -9.92 -0.09 -7.01
C TYR A 153 -10.58 1.17 -7.58
N LYS A 154 -9.76 1.98 -8.26
CA LYS A 154 -10.20 3.20 -8.94
C LYS A 154 -10.67 2.85 -10.34
N ARG A 155 -11.93 3.09 -10.65
CA ARG A 155 -12.46 2.98 -12.01
C ARG A 155 -12.00 4.15 -12.88
N THR A 156 -11.67 3.86 -14.14
CA THR A 156 -11.42 4.88 -15.15
C THR A 156 -11.59 4.34 -16.57
N ASN A 157 -11.63 5.24 -17.54
CA ASN A 157 -11.51 4.92 -18.97
C ASN A 157 -10.08 5.17 -19.50
N GLY A 158 -9.10 5.34 -18.61
CA GLY A 158 -7.78 5.89 -18.92
C GLY A 158 -6.59 4.96 -18.61
N SER A 159 -5.43 5.59 -18.47
CA SER A 159 -4.16 4.95 -18.11
C SER A 159 -4.11 4.54 -16.65
N LEU A 160 -3.28 3.55 -16.34
CA LEU A 160 -2.92 3.18 -14.97
C LEU A 160 -2.25 4.35 -14.24
N ASP A 161 -2.36 4.35 -12.92
CA ASP A 161 -1.59 5.24 -12.05
C ASP A 161 -0.09 5.05 -12.34
N GLU A 162 0.67 6.15 -12.33
CA GLU A 162 2.07 6.17 -12.80
C GLU A 162 3.00 5.22 -12.04
N ASP A 163 2.64 4.83 -10.82
CA ASP A 163 3.42 3.94 -9.97
C ASP A 163 3.06 2.45 -10.12
N LEU A 164 2.09 2.12 -10.97
CA LEU A 164 1.68 0.74 -11.24
C LEU A 164 2.29 0.24 -12.55
N GLU A 165 3.11 -0.80 -12.45
CA GLU A 165 3.65 -1.52 -13.60
C GLU A 165 2.96 -2.90 -13.68
N PRO A 166 2.10 -3.14 -14.69
CA PRO A 166 1.42 -4.42 -14.86
C PRO A 166 2.38 -5.59 -14.98
N GLY A 167 2.07 -6.67 -14.27
CA GLY A 167 2.80 -7.93 -14.41
C GLY A 167 2.34 -8.77 -15.61
N PRO A 168 3.06 -9.86 -15.90
CA PRO A 168 2.72 -10.77 -16.99
C PRO A 168 1.36 -11.48 -16.84
N GLU A 169 0.83 -11.59 -15.61
CA GLU A 169 -0.48 -12.20 -15.32
C GLU A 169 -1.58 -11.13 -15.14
N ALA A 170 -1.33 -9.88 -15.52
CA ALA A 170 -2.33 -8.82 -15.41
C ALA A 170 -3.58 -9.18 -16.24
N GLU A 171 -4.74 -9.13 -15.61
CA GLU A 171 -6.03 -9.36 -16.27
C GLU A 171 -6.43 -8.15 -17.15
N VAL A 172 -5.74 -7.02 -17.00
CA VAL A 172 -6.01 -5.81 -17.77
C VAL A 172 -5.39 -5.90 -19.16
N ASP A 173 -6.23 -6.13 -20.18
CA ASP A 173 -5.84 -5.94 -21.57
C ASP A 173 -5.66 -4.43 -21.87
N LEU A 174 -4.45 -3.94 -21.61
CA LEU A 174 -4.05 -2.55 -21.94
C LEU A 174 -3.88 -2.33 -23.44
N THR A 175 -3.83 -3.40 -24.25
CA THR A 175 -3.49 -3.33 -25.68
C THR A 175 -4.66 -2.89 -26.55
N ARG A 176 -5.90 -3.08 -26.08
CA ARG A 176 -7.08 -2.41 -26.64
C ARG A 176 -6.99 -0.91 -26.34
N ARG A 177 -6.22 -0.18 -27.15
CA ARG A 177 -6.35 1.27 -27.35
C ARG A 177 -7.67 1.51 -28.08
N ASP A 178 -8.78 1.24 -27.43
CA ASP A 178 -10.07 1.43 -28.07
C ASP A 178 -10.44 2.91 -28.07
N VAL A 179 -10.21 3.46 -29.26
CA VAL A 179 -11.07 4.37 -30.02
C VAL A 179 -11.37 5.69 -29.33
N ARG A 180 -11.01 6.77 -30.02
CA ARG A 180 -11.40 8.17 -29.75
C ARG A 180 -12.93 8.37 -29.82
N GLY A 181 -13.71 7.64 -29.02
CA GLY A 181 -15.07 7.98 -28.71
C GLY A 181 -15.01 9.12 -27.71
N THR A 182 -15.17 10.35 -28.19
CA THR A 182 -15.32 11.57 -27.40
C THR A 182 -16.52 11.46 -26.46
N PHE A 183 -16.35 10.80 -25.31
CA PHE A 183 -17.23 10.99 -24.17
C PHE A 183 -16.72 12.23 -23.41
N GLY A 184 -17.28 13.39 -23.76
CA GLY A 184 -17.13 14.63 -23.01
C GLY A 184 -17.84 14.51 -21.66
N GLY A 185 -17.23 13.82 -20.71
CA GLY A 185 -17.68 13.71 -19.33
C GLY A 185 -16.72 14.45 -18.42
N THR A 186 -17.25 15.41 -17.66
CA THR A 186 -16.50 16.28 -16.74
C THR A 186 -15.65 15.48 -15.76
N SER A 187 -14.39 15.89 -15.61
CA SER A 187 -13.44 15.42 -14.59
C SER A 187 -13.86 15.89 -13.18
N GLY A 188 -15.05 15.49 -12.74
CA GLY A 188 -15.42 15.59 -11.33
C GLY A 188 -14.59 14.59 -10.54
N HIS A 189 -14.02 15.03 -9.42
CA HIS A 189 -13.50 14.14 -8.38
C HIS A 189 -14.65 13.29 -7.81
N GLY A 190 -15.10 12.31 -8.58
CA GLY A 190 -16.07 11.33 -8.15
C GLY A 190 -15.49 10.57 -6.97
N ASN A 191 -16.28 10.45 -5.90
CA ASN A 191 -15.95 9.52 -4.83
C ASN A 191 -15.64 8.15 -5.47
N PRO A 192 -14.57 7.45 -5.04
CA PRO A 192 -14.37 6.07 -5.45
C PRO A 192 -15.65 5.30 -5.06
N LEU A 193 -16.44 4.90 -6.06
CA LEU A 193 -17.55 3.99 -5.84
C LEU A 193 -16.90 2.65 -5.54
N TYR A 194 -17.01 2.24 -4.27
CA TYR A 194 -16.57 0.95 -3.78
C TYR A 194 -17.40 -0.13 -4.45
N GLU A 195 -16.84 -0.74 -5.47
CA GLU A 195 -17.55 -1.74 -6.23
C GLU A 195 -17.03 -3.13 -5.90
N THR A 196 -17.96 -3.96 -5.43
CA THR A 196 -17.76 -5.35 -5.01
C THR A 196 -17.37 -6.22 -6.20
N LYS A 197 -17.04 -7.49 -5.95
CA LYS A 197 -16.76 -8.49 -6.99
C LYS A 197 -17.82 -8.55 -8.10
N ASP A 198 -19.10 -8.45 -7.76
CA ASP A 198 -20.18 -8.47 -8.76
C ASP A 198 -20.03 -7.31 -9.75
N ALA A 199 -19.55 -6.18 -9.26
CA ALA A 199 -19.21 -5.04 -10.07
C ALA A 199 -17.85 -5.13 -10.77
N LEU A 200 -16.91 -5.95 -10.31
CA LEU A 200 -15.68 -6.32 -11.04
C LEU A 200 -15.99 -7.24 -12.22
N GLU A 201 -16.83 -8.27 -12.01
CA GLU A 201 -17.24 -9.19 -13.06
C GLU A 201 -18.13 -8.47 -14.09
N LEU A 202 -19.07 -7.63 -13.65
CA LEU A 202 -19.85 -6.75 -14.55
C LEU A 202 -18.96 -5.73 -15.26
N ALA A 203 -17.99 -5.11 -14.57
CA ALA A 203 -17.02 -4.20 -15.18
C ALA A 203 -16.20 -4.87 -16.28
N SER A 204 -15.71 -6.09 -16.05
CA SER A 204 -14.94 -6.83 -17.05
C SER A 204 -15.76 -7.09 -18.32
N ASN A 205 -17.05 -7.37 -18.16
CA ASN A 205 -17.98 -7.59 -19.27
C ASN A 205 -18.37 -6.28 -19.98
N GLU A 206 -18.36 -5.15 -19.27
CA GLU A 206 -18.64 -3.82 -19.83
C GLU A 206 -17.39 -3.09 -20.36
N GLY A 207 -16.21 -3.73 -20.28
CA GLY A 207 -14.94 -3.11 -20.69
C GLY A 207 -14.46 -1.99 -19.75
N LEU A 208 -15.04 -1.88 -18.55
CA LEU A 208 -14.61 -0.95 -17.52
C LEU A 208 -13.22 -1.37 -17.01
N ARG A 209 -12.29 -0.42 -17.02
CA ARG A 209 -10.91 -0.62 -16.57
C ARG A 209 -10.69 0.02 -15.22
N TYR A 210 -9.81 -0.59 -14.44
CA TYR A 210 -9.28 0.03 -13.24
C TYR A 210 -7.97 0.72 -13.58
N SER A 211 -7.71 1.91 -13.03
CA SER A 211 -6.39 2.56 -13.14
C SER A 211 -5.57 2.51 -11.88
N GLY A 212 -6.20 2.30 -10.74
CA GLY A 212 -5.57 2.48 -9.45
C GLY A 212 -6.06 1.48 -8.43
N VAL A 213 -5.27 1.31 -7.38
CA VAL A 213 -5.60 0.49 -6.22
C VAL A 213 -5.42 1.31 -4.95
N TYR A 214 -6.26 1.08 -3.96
CA TYR A 214 -6.18 1.69 -2.64
C TYR A 214 -5.90 0.57 -1.63
N PRO A 215 -4.63 0.25 -1.37
CA PRO A 215 -4.30 -0.81 -0.42
C PRO A 215 -4.42 -0.32 1.02
N ILE A 216 -4.97 -1.15 1.90
CA ILE A 216 -5.04 -0.91 3.34
C ILE A 216 -4.52 -2.14 4.08
N ILE A 217 -3.48 -1.97 4.89
CA ILE A 217 -2.90 -3.07 5.66
C ILE A 217 -3.79 -3.37 6.88
N ALA A 218 -4.57 -4.44 6.78
CA ALA A 218 -5.55 -4.86 7.79
C ALA A 218 -4.89 -5.09 9.16
N ASP A 219 -3.71 -5.72 9.19
CA ASP A 219 -2.91 -5.95 10.41
C ASP A 219 -2.67 -4.69 11.25
N PHE A 220 -2.61 -3.53 10.59
CA PHE A 220 -2.31 -2.25 11.24
C PHE A 220 -3.55 -1.54 11.76
N ILE A 221 -4.76 -2.02 11.47
CA ILE A 221 -5.99 -1.34 11.86
C ILE A 221 -7.02 -2.24 12.54
N THR A 222 -6.80 -3.55 12.63
CA THR A 222 -7.69 -4.47 13.37
C THR A 222 -7.02 -5.08 14.61
N GLU A 223 -7.82 -5.49 15.58
CA GLU A 223 -7.40 -6.32 16.73
C GLU A 223 -7.81 -7.79 16.58
N ASP A 224 -8.52 -8.14 15.51
CA ASP A 224 -8.97 -9.51 15.24
C ASP A 224 -7.84 -10.34 14.62
N SER A 225 -6.88 -10.76 15.45
CA SER A 225 -5.73 -11.55 15.02
C SER A 225 -6.14 -12.93 14.50
N GLU A 226 -7.19 -13.53 15.04
CA GLU A 226 -7.67 -14.85 14.61
C GLU A 226 -8.21 -14.82 13.19
N ALA A 227 -9.06 -13.83 12.84
CA ALA A 227 -9.55 -13.66 11.49
C ALA A 227 -8.41 -13.40 10.49
N LEU A 228 -7.42 -12.59 10.88
CA LEU A 228 -6.24 -12.35 10.04
C LEU A 228 -5.41 -13.61 9.80
N ILE A 229 -5.15 -14.40 10.86
CA ILE A 229 -4.38 -15.64 10.74
C ILE A 229 -5.11 -16.63 9.83
N ALA A 230 -6.41 -16.85 10.06
CA ALA A 230 -7.23 -17.74 9.24
C ALA A 230 -7.21 -17.31 7.77
N LYS A 231 -7.30 -16.00 7.51
CA LYS A 231 -7.26 -15.47 6.14
C LYS A 231 -5.89 -15.66 5.49
N LYS A 232 -4.80 -15.39 6.22
CA LYS A 232 -3.43 -15.56 5.70
C LYS A 232 -3.11 -17.01 5.33
N GLN A 233 -3.72 -17.98 6.03
CA GLN A 233 -3.56 -19.42 5.74
C GLN A 233 -4.20 -19.85 4.41
N LEU A 234 -5.10 -19.05 3.84
CA LEU A 234 -5.66 -19.31 2.52
C LEU A 234 -4.64 -19.10 1.39
N PHE A 235 -3.58 -18.34 1.65
CA PHE A 235 -2.53 -18.06 0.67
C PHE A 235 -1.39 -19.07 0.76
N GLN A 236 -0.99 -19.60 -0.38
CA GLN A 236 0.12 -20.52 -0.54
C GLN A 236 1.46 -19.82 -0.28
N ASN A 237 2.47 -20.60 0.13
CA ASN A 237 3.82 -20.07 0.37
C ASN A 237 4.48 -19.46 -0.89
N CYS A 238 4.13 -19.93 -2.09
CA CYS A 238 4.63 -19.38 -3.35
C CYS A 238 4.09 -17.97 -3.61
N GLU A 239 2.85 -17.68 -3.21
CA GLU A 239 2.24 -16.35 -3.32
C GLU A 239 3.00 -15.34 -2.45
N TRP A 240 3.25 -15.68 -1.18
CA TRP A 240 4.04 -14.84 -0.28
C TRP A 240 5.46 -14.55 -0.82
N ARG A 241 6.13 -15.59 -1.35
CA ARG A 241 7.45 -15.44 -1.99
C ARG A 241 7.39 -14.55 -3.22
N ARG A 242 6.35 -14.70 -4.06
CA ARG A 242 6.12 -13.86 -5.24
C ARG A 242 5.99 -12.39 -4.85
N VAL A 243 5.15 -12.06 -3.86
CA VAL A 243 4.94 -10.66 -3.43
C VAL A 243 6.23 -10.07 -2.86
N LEU A 244 7.02 -10.84 -2.10
CA LEU A 244 8.32 -10.39 -1.59
C LEU A 244 9.29 -10.10 -2.72
N ARG A 245 9.42 -11.02 -3.68
CA ARG A 245 10.28 -10.87 -4.85
C ARG A 245 9.90 -9.62 -5.66
N LEU A 246 8.63 -9.51 -6.04
CA LEU A 246 8.13 -8.35 -6.80
C LEU A 246 8.32 -7.05 -6.01
N GLY A 247 8.07 -7.05 -4.71
CA GLY A 247 8.27 -5.86 -3.87
C GLY A 247 9.71 -5.40 -3.80
N LEU A 248 10.67 -6.33 -3.69
CA LEU A 248 12.10 -6.02 -3.74
C LEU A 248 12.53 -5.50 -5.12
N GLU A 249 12.05 -6.14 -6.20
CA GLU A 249 12.31 -5.72 -7.58
C GLU A 249 11.76 -4.31 -7.86
N THR A 250 10.51 -4.03 -7.47
CA THR A 250 9.87 -2.71 -7.60
C THR A 250 10.63 -1.65 -6.81
N MET A 251 11.02 -1.95 -5.57
CA MET A 251 11.81 -1.02 -4.74
C MET A 251 13.15 -0.65 -5.37
N GLN A 252 13.82 -1.62 -6.01
CA GLN A 252 15.08 -1.40 -6.70
C GLN A 252 14.90 -0.61 -8.01
N ARG A 253 13.85 -0.92 -8.78
CA ARG A 253 13.57 -0.29 -10.07
C ARG A 253 13.08 1.15 -9.92
N PHE A 254 12.27 1.41 -8.88
CA PHE A 254 11.63 2.69 -8.65
C PHE A 254 11.96 3.26 -7.24
N PRO A 255 13.22 3.64 -7.01
CA PRO A 255 13.65 4.09 -5.69
C PRO A 255 12.88 5.34 -5.24
N GLY A 256 12.25 5.25 -4.07
CA GLY A 256 11.48 6.35 -3.49
C GLY A 256 10.09 6.56 -4.11
N MET A 257 9.63 5.63 -4.96
CA MET A 257 8.26 5.57 -5.44
C MET A 257 7.44 4.68 -4.51
N ALA A 258 6.82 5.32 -3.51
CA ALA A 258 5.89 4.68 -2.60
C ALA A 258 4.73 5.62 -2.32
N ARG A 259 3.56 5.06 -2.02
CA ARG A 259 2.37 5.76 -1.55
C ARG A 259 2.39 5.93 -0.05
N ASP A 260 1.59 6.85 0.46
CA ASP A 260 1.42 7.04 1.90
C ASP A 260 0.70 5.83 2.49
N GLY A 261 1.29 5.17 3.49
CA GLY A 261 0.69 3.99 4.12
C GLY A 261 -0.57 4.29 4.97
N ARG A 262 -0.94 5.56 5.17
CA ARG A 262 -2.15 5.91 5.92
C ARG A 262 -3.42 5.48 5.18
N PRO A 263 -4.42 4.87 5.86
CA PRO A 263 -5.66 4.45 5.24
C PRO A 263 -6.42 5.55 4.47
N SER A 264 -6.35 6.80 4.91
CA SER A 264 -7.02 7.92 4.20
C SER A 264 -6.25 8.44 2.99
N ALA A 265 -5.00 8.01 2.78
CA ALA A 265 -4.09 8.59 1.80
C ALA A 265 -3.32 7.53 0.99
N SER A 266 -3.81 6.28 0.95
CA SER A 266 -3.12 5.18 0.27
C SER A 266 -3.09 5.27 -1.26
N ASP A 267 -3.71 6.30 -1.83
CA ASP A 267 -3.58 6.71 -3.23
C ASP A 267 -2.65 7.89 -3.47
N GLN A 268 -2.20 8.54 -2.40
CA GLN A 268 -1.32 9.69 -2.50
C GLN A 268 0.13 9.21 -2.46
N PRO A 269 1.04 9.86 -3.22
CA PRO A 269 2.47 9.65 -3.05
C PRO A 269 2.90 9.89 -1.60
N ALA A 270 3.81 9.05 -1.09
CA ALA A 270 4.39 9.24 0.22
C ALA A 270 5.07 10.62 0.26
N GLN A 271 4.69 11.44 1.25
CA GLN A 271 5.33 12.73 1.41
C GLN A 271 6.83 12.52 1.67
N ARG A 272 7.67 12.92 0.71
CA ARG A 272 9.12 12.99 0.94
C ARG A 272 9.32 13.88 2.15
N LYS A 273 9.91 13.31 3.20
CA LYS A 273 10.34 14.09 4.37
C LYS A 273 11.30 15.13 3.83
N ARG A 274 10.86 16.40 3.76
CA ARG A 274 11.74 17.50 3.36
C ARG A 274 12.92 17.45 4.31
N ILE A 275 14.11 17.16 3.80
CA ILE A 275 15.33 17.16 4.60
C ILE A 275 15.50 18.60 5.06
N PRO A 276 15.37 18.92 6.37
CA PRO A 276 15.58 20.26 6.86
C PRO A 276 17.04 20.64 6.52
N GLY A 277 17.23 21.62 5.64
CA GLY A 277 18.55 22.06 5.18
C GLY A 277 18.90 21.72 3.73
N SER A 278 18.14 20.88 3.01
CA SER A 278 18.35 20.69 1.55
C SER A 278 17.74 21.83 0.72
N GLY A 279 17.64 23.03 1.29
CA GLY A 279 17.21 24.21 0.56
C GLY A 279 18.24 24.53 -0.50
N THR A 280 18.05 23.97 -1.70
CA THR A 280 18.66 24.50 -2.91
C THR A 280 18.21 25.96 -2.95
N ARG A 281 19.11 26.89 -2.58
CA ARG A 281 18.94 28.30 -2.89
C ARG A 281 18.77 28.33 -4.41
N GLN A 282 17.54 28.49 -4.88
CA GLN A 282 17.32 28.98 -6.23
C GLN A 282 17.91 30.39 -6.24
N THR A 283 19.15 30.50 -6.69
CA THR A 283 19.75 31.78 -7.02
C THR A 283 19.01 32.29 -8.25
N SER A 284 18.19 33.30 -8.03
CA SER A 284 17.57 34.15 -9.06
C SER A 284 18.61 34.83 -9.93
#